data_AF-A0A6M1PH40-F1
#
_entry.id   AF-A0A6M1PH40-F1
#
_cell.length_a   1.000
_cell.length_b   1.000
_cell.length_c   1.000
_cell.angle_alpha   90.00
_cell.angle_beta   90.00
_cell.angle_gamma   90.00
#
_symmetry.space_group_name_H-M   'P 1'
#
loop_
_entity.id
_entity.type
_entity.pdbx_description
1 polymer ?
#
loop_
_entity_poly.entity_id
_entity_poly.type
_entity_poly.pdbx_seq_one_letter_code
_entity_poly.pdbx_strand_id
1 'polypeptide(L)' 'MTEKSDEMKERLVKLREDGKLPAEAEALLDELILELAELERSNRALRRAALKAAGGQAMSSRLRDALYE' A
#
# COMPACT_ATOMS: atom_id res chain seq x y z
N MET A 1 8.35 3.12 -2.02
CA MET A 1 7.28 2.43 -1.24
C MET A 1 6.97 1.05 -1.79
N THR A 2 6.98 0.85 -3.11
CA THR A 2 6.94 -0.49 -3.77
C THR A 2 8.01 -1.44 -3.22
N GLU A 3 9.22 -0.93 -2.98
CA GLU A 3 10.32 -1.71 -2.36
C GLU A 3 9.94 -2.35 -1.02
N LYS A 4 9.16 -1.65 -0.18
CA LYS A 4 8.75 -2.19 1.12
C LYS A 4 7.70 -3.31 0.97
N SER A 5 6.81 -3.19 -0.01
CA SER A 5 5.86 -4.26 -0.35
C SER A 5 6.60 -5.48 -0.92
N ASP A 6 7.63 -5.26 -1.72
CA ASP A 6 8.40 -6.35 -2.33
C ASP A 6 9.28 -7.06 -1.29
N GLU A 7 9.91 -6.31 -0.37
CA GLU A 7 10.61 -6.87 0.81
C GLU A 7 9.68 -7.72 1.70
N MET A 8 8.44 -7.27 1.92
CA MET A 8 7.48 -8.03 2.72
C MET A 8 7.06 -9.34 2.04
N LYS A 9 6.89 -9.34 0.72
CA LYS A 9 6.61 -10.56 -0.07
C LYS A 9 7.80 -11.53 -0.02
N GLU A 10 9.02 -11.05 -0.20
CA GLU A 10 10.21 -11.91 -0.09
C GLU A 10 10.37 -12.53 1.30
N ARG A 11 10.11 -11.76 2.36
CA ARG A 11 10.11 -12.29 3.73
C ARG A 11 9.01 -13.33 3.93
N LEU A 12 7.84 -13.16 3.32
CA LEU A 12 6.76 -14.13 3.36
C LEU A 12 7.17 -15.43 2.68
N VAL A 13 7.76 -15.36 1.49
CA VAL A 13 8.26 -16.53 0.75
C VAL A 13 9.25 -17.33 1.60
N LYS A 14 10.21 -16.67 2.25
CA LYS A 14 11.16 -17.35 3.16
C LYS A 14 10.46 -18.04 4.33
N LEU A 15 9.43 -17.42 4.92
CA LEU A 15 8.68 -18.03 6.02
C LEU A 15 7.87 -19.26 5.58
N ARG A 16 7.38 -19.26 4.34
CA ARG A 16 6.68 -20.41 3.72
C ARG A 16 7.65 -21.55 3.44
N GLU A 17 8.79 -21.25 2.81
CA GLU A 17 9.84 -22.23 2.53
C GLU A 17 10.38 -22.88 3.81
N ASP A 18 10.51 -22.09 4.89
CA ASP A 18 10.93 -22.57 6.21
C ASP A 18 9.85 -23.40 6.94
N GLY A 19 8.64 -23.52 6.38
CA GLY A 19 7.51 -24.22 7.01
C GLY A 19 7.03 -23.58 8.31
N LYS A 20 7.30 -22.28 8.51
CA LYS A 20 6.99 -21.54 9.75
C LYS A 20 5.55 -21.06 9.82
N LEU A 21 4.79 -21.21 8.73
CA LEU A 21 3.41 -20.78 8.64
C LEU A 21 2.50 -21.97 8.36
N PRO A 22 1.39 -22.13 9.09
CA PRO A 22 0.34 -23.07 8.69
C PRO A 22 -0.35 -22.57 7.40
N ALA A 23 -0.86 -23.51 6.58
CA ALA A 23 -1.47 -23.19 5.28
C ALA A 23 -2.60 -22.15 5.35
N GLU A 24 -3.39 -22.16 6.43
CA GLU A 24 -4.44 -21.16 6.65
C GLU A 24 -3.87 -19.75 6.87
N ALA A 25 -2.74 -19.64 7.55
CA ALA A 25 -2.06 -18.35 7.72
C ALA A 25 -1.44 -17.87 6.40
N GLU A 26 -0.90 -18.76 5.57
CA GLU A 26 -0.41 -18.40 4.23
C GLU A 26 -1.53 -17.82 3.37
N ALA A 27 -2.69 -18.48 3.33
CA ALA A 27 -3.85 -18.03 2.56
C ALA A 27 -4.34 -16.64 3.02
N LEU A 28 -4.47 -16.44 4.34
CA LEU A 28 -4.88 -15.15 4.90
C LEU A 28 -3.86 -14.04 4.58
N LEU A 29 -2.56 -14.35 4.63
CA LEU A 29 -1.51 -13.38 4.30
C LEU A 29 -1.52 -13.00 2.82
N ASP A 30 -1.77 -13.96 1.93
CA ASP A 30 -1.91 -13.68 0.49
C ASP A 30 -3.12 -12.77 0.22
N GLU A 31 -4.27 -13.00 0.88
CA GLU A 31 -5.45 -12.12 0.81
C GLU A 31 -5.15 -10.70 1.31
N LEU A 32 -4.50 -10.57 2.48
CA LEU A 32 -4.16 -9.27 3.06
C LEU A 32 -3.19 -8.48 2.18
N ILE A 33 -2.23 -9.14 1.54
CA ILE A 33 -1.28 -8.48 0.61
C ILE A 33 -2.02 -7.93 -0.61
N LEU A 34 -3.00 -8.67 -1.14
CA LEU A 34 -3.82 -8.21 -2.26
C LEU A 34 -4.69 -7.01 -1.86
N GLU A 35 -5.35 -7.06 -0.71
CA GLU A 35 -6.14 -5.94 -0.21
C GLU A 35 -5.29 -4.70 0.04
N LEU A 36 -4.09 -4.86 0.62
CA LEU A 36 -3.18 -3.74 0.86
C LEU A 36 -2.77 -3.07 -0.45
N ALA A 37 -2.48 -3.86 -1.50
CA ALA A 37 -2.15 -3.32 -2.82
C ALA A 37 -3.33 -2.53 -3.43
N GLU A 38 -4.57 -2.99 -3.25
CA GLU A 38 -5.76 -2.26 -3.70
C GLU A 38 -5.99 -0.96 -2.92
N LEU A 39 -5.81 -1.00 -1.60
CA LEU A 39 -5.90 0.20 -0.76
C LEU A 39 -4.85 1.23 -1.16
N GLU A 40 -3.62 0.82 -1.45
CA GLU A 40 -2.58 1.72 -1.96
C GLU A 40 -2.95 2.31 -3.32
N ARG A 41 -3.45 1.50 -4.26
CA ARG A 41 -3.92 1.97 -5.57
C ARG A 41 -5.02 3.03 -5.41
N SER A 42 -6.00 2.74 -4.57
CA SER A 42 -7.13 3.62 -4.27
C SER A 42 -6.67 4.91 -3.60
N ASN A 43 -5.77 4.81 -2.63
CA ASN A 43 -5.20 5.97 -1.95
C ASN A 43 -4.46 6.89 -2.94
N ARG A 44 -3.60 6.33 -3.81
CA ARG A 44 -2.93 7.10 -4.88
C ARG A 44 -3.93 7.76 -5.83
N ALA A 45 -5.01 7.08 -6.20
CA ALA A 45 -6.05 7.66 -7.05
C ALA A 45 -6.76 8.83 -6.36
N LEU A 46 -7.12 8.67 -5.08
CA LEU A 46 -7.74 9.72 -4.26
C LEU A 46 -6.82 10.93 -4.10
N ARG A 47 -5.53 10.72 -3.82
CA ARG A 47 -4.55 11.82 -3.72
C ARG A 47 -4.47 12.62 -5.02
N ARG A 48 -4.39 11.94 -6.17
CA ARG A 48 -4.40 12.61 -7.49
C ARG A 48 -5.70 13.37 -7.74
N ALA A 49 -6.85 12.79 -7.38
CA ALA A 49 -8.15 13.45 -7.52
C ALA A 49 -8.23 14.71 -6.64
N ALA A 50 -7.76 14.63 -5.39
CA ALA A 50 -7.71 15.75 -4.46
C ALA A 50 -6.78 16.88 -4.97
N LEU A 51 -5.59 16.55 -5.46
CA LEU A 51 -4.68 17.51 -6.07
C LEU A 51 -5.29 18.19 -7.30
N LYS A 52 -5.98 17.43 -8.16
CA LYS A 52 -6.68 17.98 -9.33
C LYS A 52 -7.83 18.92 -8.92
N ALA A 53 -8.62 18.53 -7.92
CA ALA A 53 -9.72 19.36 -7.42
C ALA A 53 -9.22 20.66 -6.77
N ALA A 54 -8.04 20.64 -6.16
CA ALA A 54 -7.44 21.80 -5.52
C ALA A 54 -6.77 22.80 -6.47
N GLY A 55 -6.68 22.50 -7.78
CA GLY A 55 -6.04 23.35 -8.80
C GLY A 55 -6.62 24.76 -9.01
N GLY A 56 -7.55 25.21 -8.15
CA GLY A 56 -8.09 26.58 -8.13
C GLY A 56 -8.37 27.16 -6.72
N GLN A 57 -8.08 26.44 -5.63
CA GLN A 57 -8.28 26.94 -4.26
C GLN A 57 -6.97 26.83 -3.46
N ALA A 58 -6.70 27.82 -2.60
CA ALA A 58 -5.52 27.82 -1.76
C ALA A 58 -5.58 26.68 -0.71
N MET A 59 -4.93 25.55 -1.01
CA MET A 59 -4.68 24.49 -0.01
C MET A 59 -3.59 24.90 0.99
N SER A 60 -3.68 24.40 2.23
CA SER A 60 -2.59 24.53 3.20
C SER A 60 -1.36 23.72 2.75
N SER A 61 -0.15 24.21 3.04
CA SER A 61 1.10 23.53 2.70
C SER A 61 1.15 22.11 3.27
N ARG A 62 0.70 21.91 4.52
CA ARG A 62 0.63 20.59 5.17
C ARG A 62 -0.23 19.58 4.40
N LEU A 63 -1.38 20.02 3.86
CA LEU A 63 -2.23 19.13 3.07
C LEU A 63 -1.60 18.80 1.72
N ARG A 64 -0.89 19.76 1.12
CA ARG A 64 -0.12 19.51 -0.10
C ARG A 64 0.97 18.47 0.15
N ASP A 65 1.79 18.66 1.18
CA ASP A 65 2.89 17.75 1.51
C ASP A 65 2.39 16.31 1.73
N ALA A 66 1.30 16.14 2.48
CA ALA A 66 0.69 14.83 2.73
C ALA A 66 0.06 14.14 1.49
N LEU A 67 -0.21 14.89 0.41
CA LEU A 67 -0.73 14.36 -0.86
C LEU A 67 0.38 14.03 -1.86
N TYR A 68 1.58 14.59 -1.69
CA TYR A 68 2.74 14.38 -2.57
C TYR A 68 3.70 13.27 -2.07
N GLU A 69 3.74 12.99 -0.76
CA GLU A 69 4.38 11.79 -0.18
C GLU A 69 3.60 10.49 -0.46
#